data_AF-A0A942JAD2-F1
#
_entry.id   AF-A0A942JAD2-F1
#
_cell.length_a   1.000
_cell.length_b   1.000
_cell.length_c   1.000
_cell.angle_alpha   90.00
_cell.angle_beta   90.00
_cell.angle_gamma   90.00
#
_symmetry.space_group_name_H-M   'P 1'
#
loop_
_entity.id
_entity.type
_entity.pdbx_description
1 polymer ?
#
loop_
_entity_poly.entity_id
_entity_poly.type
_entity_poly.pdbx_seq_one_letter_code
_entity_poly.pdbx_strand_id
1 'polypeptide(L)'
;MSEYYYDEERAIAYKVSPPEVSVVPGGERLLVYANVKATNFKKEKVRRAFSEEYPLEQYNQESAKEAFLEKILPRVLVGAVKISREEYQQIKERVEAAL
;
A
#
# COMPACT_ATOMS: atom_id res chain seq x y z
N MET A 1 9.26 1.95 -7.26
CA MET A 1 8.97 3.27 -6.62
C MET A 1 7.65 3.15 -5.85
N SER A 2 7.38 4.02 -4.87
CA SER A 2 6.08 4.02 -4.19
C SER A 2 4.95 4.45 -5.13
N GLU A 3 3.76 3.91 -4.91
CA GLU A 3 2.52 4.31 -5.57
C GLU A 3 1.67 5.19 -4.64
N TYR A 4 0.83 6.04 -5.24
CA TYR A 4 0.03 7.03 -4.53
C TYR A 4 -1.43 6.93 -4.95
N TYR A 5 -2.33 7.04 -3.97
CA TYR A 5 -3.76 6.92 -4.20
C TYR A 5 -4.54 7.94 -3.36
N TYR A 6 -5.73 8.31 -3.82
CA TYR A 6 -6.61 9.22 -3.12
C TYR A 6 -8.05 8.72 -3.14
N ASP A 7 -8.65 8.61 -1.95
CA ASP A 7 -10.06 8.31 -1.73
C ASP A 7 -10.78 9.63 -1.41
N GLU A 8 -11.56 10.12 -2.37
CA GLU A 8 -12.26 11.40 -2.26
C GLU A 8 -13.41 11.33 -1.25
N GLU A 9 -14.15 10.22 -1.22
CA GLU A 9 -15.32 10.06 -0.33
C GLU A 9 -14.92 10.12 1.15
N ARG A 10 -13.79 9.49 1.49
CA ARG A 10 -13.28 9.48 2.87
C ARG A 10 -12.29 10.59 3.16
N ALA A 11 -11.91 11.36 2.14
CA ALA A 11 -10.79 12.28 2.16
C ALA A 11 -9.56 11.60 2.80
N ILE A 12 -8.98 10.61 2.11
CA ILE A 12 -7.78 9.89 2.55
C ILE A 12 -6.78 9.77 1.42
N ALA A 13 -5.55 10.25 1.63
CA ALA A 13 -4.43 10.02 0.73
C ALA A 13 -3.56 8.87 1.23
N TYR A 14 -3.23 7.94 0.32
CA TYR A 14 -2.40 6.76 0.59
C TYR A 14 -1.07 6.87 -0.16
N LYS A 15 0.02 6.53 0.54
CA LYS A 15 1.33 6.23 -0.06
C LYS A 15 1.65 4.77 0.21
N VAL A 16 1.77 3.98 -0.86
CA VAL A 16 2.01 2.53 -0.82
C VAL A 16 3.46 2.29 -1.23
N SER A 17 4.24 1.66 -0.35
CA SER A 17 5.59 1.21 -0.68
C SER A 17 5.55 -0.01 -1.60
N PRO A 18 6.58 -0.21 -2.45
CA PRO A 18 6.68 -1.43 -3.23
C PRO A 18 6.67 -2.67 -2.31
N PRO A 19 6.04 -3.77 -2.73
CA PRO A 19 5.98 -4.99 -1.94
C PRO A 19 7.36 -5.64 -1.84
N GLU A 20 7.67 -6.12 -0.64
CA GLU A 20 8.88 -6.84 -0.27
C GLU A 20 8.55 -8.30 -0.02
N VAL A 21 9.53 -9.18 -0.20
CA VAL A 21 9.34 -10.63 -0.05
C VAL A 21 10.43 -11.17 0.85
N SER A 22 10.03 -12.02 1.80
CA SER A 22 10.94 -12.81 2.63
C SER A 22 10.51 -14.28 2.61
N VAL A 23 11.48 -15.19 2.77
CA VAL A 23 11.20 -16.61 2.93
C VAL A 23 10.81 -16.87 4.38
N VAL A 24 9.69 -17.56 4.60
CA VAL A 24 9.24 -17.93 5.93
C VAL A 24 10.14 -19.03 6.50
N PRO A 25 10.48 -19.01 7.80
CA PRO A 25 11.24 -20.10 8.42
C PRO A 25 10.57 -21.46 8.15
N GLY A 26 11.35 -22.41 7.60
CA GLY A 26 10.82 -23.67 7.07
C GLY A 26 10.92 -23.77 5.55
N GLY A 27 11.04 -22.65 4.83
CA GLY A 27 11.42 -22.65 3.42
C GLY A 27 10.33 -23.11 2.44
N GLU A 28 9.08 -23.21 2.89
CA GLU A 28 7.95 -23.67 2.06
C GLU A 28 7.04 -22.52 1.60
N ARG A 29 7.21 -21.31 2.15
CA ARG A 29 6.36 -20.15 1.88
C ARG A 29 7.15 -18.86 1.71
N LEU A 30 6.56 -17.95 0.93
CA LEU A 30 6.98 -16.57 0.76
C LEU A 30 6.04 -15.66 1.54
N LEU A 31 6.57 -14.87 2.46
CA LEU A 31 5.86 -13.76 3.08
C LEU A 31 6.04 -12.53 2.21
N VAL A 32 4.96 -12.00 1.67
CA VAL A 32 4.96 -10.73 0.93
C VAL A 32 4.36 -9.66 1.82
N TYR A 33 5.02 -8.52 1.95
CA TYR A 33 4.50 -7.41 2.74
C TYR A 33 4.72 -6.05 2.07
N ALA A 34 3.83 -5.11 2.36
CA ALA A 34 3.95 -3.73 1.93
C ALA A 34 3.60 -2.75 3.05
N ASN A 35 4.33 -1.65 3.11
CA ASN A 35 4.04 -0.55 4.00
C ASN A 35 3.08 0.44 3.33
N VAL A 36 2.04 0.86 4.04
CA VAL A 36 1.12 1.91 3.59
C VAL A 36 1.07 3.01 4.63
N LYS A 37 1.19 4.25 4.16
CA LYS A 37 0.92 5.44 4.94
C LYS A 37 -0.38 6.06 4.46
N ALA A 38 -1.37 6.12 5.35
CA ALA A 38 -2.65 6.79 5.11
C ALA A 38 -2.68 8.12 5.88
N THR A 39 -3.16 9.17 5.22
CA THR A 39 -3.35 10.49 5.83
C THR A 39 -4.81 10.91 5.59
N ASN A 40 -5.60 11.03 6.65
CA ASN A 40 -6.97 11.55 6.60
C ASN A 40 -6.96 13.07 6.86
N PHE A 41 -7.83 13.80 6.18
CA PHE A 41 -7.90 15.26 6.18
C PHE A 41 -8.39 15.85 7.51
N LYS A 42 -8.79 15.02 8.49
CA LYS A 42 -9.19 15.48 9.84
C LYS A 42 -8.40 14.92 11.02
N LYS A 43 -7.53 13.91 10.89
CA LYS A 43 -6.72 13.37 12.01
C LYS A 43 -5.68 12.32 11.55
N GLU A 44 -4.49 12.43 12.14
CA GLU A 44 -3.38 11.49 12.30
C GLU A 44 -2.87 10.67 11.08
N LYS A 45 -1.54 10.65 10.93
CA LYS A 45 -0.85 9.84 9.92
C LYS A 45 -0.77 8.40 10.42
N VAL A 46 -1.60 7.51 9.87
CA VAL A 46 -1.59 6.09 10.22
C VAL A 46 -0.63 5.33 9.31
N ARG A 47 0.31 4.58 9.89
CA ARG A 47 1.18 3.63 9.18
C ARG A 47 0.67 2.22 9.42
N ARG A 48 0.46 1.45 8.36
CA ARG A 48 0.11 0.03 8.42
C ARG A 48 1.09 -0.78 7.58
N ALA A 49 1.31 -2.02 7.98
CA ALA A 49 1.95 -3.03 7.15
C ALA A 49 0.90 -4.09 6.85
N PHE A 50 0.78 -4.48 5.58
CA PHE A 50 -0.08 -5.57 5.17
C PHE A 50 0.80 -6.69 4.66
N SER A 51 0.47 -7.93 5.01
CA SER A 51 1.25 -9.10 4.65
C SER A 51 0.35 -10.27 4.29
N GLU A 52 0.80 -11.09 3.36
CA GLU A 52 0.14 -12.33 2.95
C GLU A 52 1.21 -13.38 2.63
N GLU A 53 0.91 -14.66 2.89
CA GLU A 53 1.81 -15.77 2.60
C GLU A 53 1.42 -16.48 1.31
N TYR A 54 2.42 -16.87 0.52
CA TYR A 54 2.26 -17.57 -0.75
C TYR A 54 3.05 -18.89 -0.73
N PRO A 55 2.46 -20.01 -1.19
CA PRO A 55 3.18 -21.28 -1.31
C PRO A 55 4.30 -21.19 -2.34
N LEU A 56 5.52 -21.63 -1.98
CA LEU A 56 6.68 -21.60 -2.89
C LEU A 56 6.51 -22.53 -4.11
N GLU A 57 5.74 -23.60 -3.98
CA GLU A 57 5.44 -24.53 -5.07
C GLU A 57 4.62 -23.88 -6.19
N GLN A 58 3.86 -22.82 -5.86
CA GLN A 58 2.96 -22.14 -6.80
C GLN A 58 3.47 -20.76 -7.22
N TYR A 59 4.33 -20.14 -6.41
CA TYR A 59 4.78 -18.77 -6.59
C TYR A 59 6.29 -18.64 -6.45
N ASN A 60 6.89 -17.92 -7.40
CA ASN A 60 8.21 -17.31 -7.23
C ASN A 60 8.07 -15.91 -6.59
N GLN A 61 9.20 -15.26 -6.26
CA GLN A 61 9.17 -13.96 -5.58
C GLN A 61 8.44 -12.86 -6.37
N GLU A 62 8.53 -12.85 -7.70
CA GLU A 62 7.91 -11.82 -8.54
C GLU A 62 6.41 -12.04 -8.66
N SER A 63 5.99 -13.26 -9.03
CA SER A 63 4.57 -13.64 -9.10
C SER A 63 3.85 -13.52 -7.75
N ALA A 64 4.54 -13.74 -6.63
CA ALA A 64 3.99 -13.51 -5.29
C ALA A 64 3.72 -12.01 -5.04
N LYS A 65 4.62 -11.12 -5.48
CA LYS A 65 4.41 -9.67 -5.39
C LYS A 65 3.24 -9.22 -6.25
N GLU A 66 3.13 -9.73 -7.48
CA GLU A 66 2.01 -9.42 -8.37
C GLU A 66 0.68 -9.87 -7.76
N ALA A 67 0.60 -11.13 -7.32
CA ALA A 67 -0.59 -11.65 -6.66
C ALA A 67 -0.95 -10.90 -5.37
N PHE A 68 0.04 -10.36 -4.66
CA PHE A 68 -0.18 -9.48 -3.50
C PHE A 68 -0.80 -8.15 -3.91
N LEU A 69 -0.27 -7.52 -4.96
CA LEU A 69 -0.83 -6.27 -5.49
C LEU A 69 -2.24 -6.46 -6.04
N GLU A 70 -2.56 -7.61 -6.65
CA GLU A 70 -3.90 -7.87 -7.17
C GLU A 70 -4.93 -8.22 -6.09
N LYS A 71 -4.51 -8.85 -4.99
CA LYS A 71 -5.43 -9.33 -3.94
C LYS A 71 -5.54 -8.39 -2.75
N ILE A 72 -4.42 -7.86 -2.25
CA ILE A 72 -4.37 -7.09 -0.99
C ILE A 72 -4.60 -5.61 -1.27
N LEU A 73 -3.99 -5.06 -2.31
CA LEU A 73 -4.07 -3.63 -2.60
C LEU A 73 -5.53 -3.15 -2.83
N PRO A 74 -6.39 -3.85 -3.61
CA PRO A 74 -7.77 -3.41 -3.82
C PRO A 74 -8.61 -3.47 -2.55
N ARG A 75 -8.30 -4.38 -1.61
CA ARG A 75 -8.98 -4.48 -0.31
C ARG A 75 -8.64 -3.31 0.61
N VAL A 76 -7.44 -2.76 0.48
CA VAL A 76 -6.98 -1.60 1.27
C VAL A 76 -7.46 -0.29 0.66
N LEU A 77 -7.46 -0.20 -0.67
CA LEU A 77 -7.72 1.02 -1.43
C LEU A 77 -9.14 1.09 -2.00
N VAL A 78 -10.11 0.43 -1.36
CA VAL A 78 -11.51 0.43 -1.84
C VAL A 78 -11.99 1.87 -2.03
N GLY A 79 -12.27 2.26 -3.28
CA GLY A 79 -12.71 3.60 -3.65
C GLY A 79 -11.60 4.63 -3.91
N ALA A 80 -10.33 4.28 -3.68
CA ALA A 80 -9.20 5.17 -3.93
C ALA A 80 -8.74 5.11 -5.39
N VAL A 81 -8.55 6.26 -6.01
CA VAL A 81 -8.01 6.38 -7.38
C VAL A 81 -6.51 6.59 -7.34
N LYS A 82 -5.79 6.06 -8.34
CA LYS A 82 -4.34 6.27 -8.47
C LYS A 82 -4.06 7.72 -8.85
N ILE A 83 -3.11 8.34 -8.15
CA ILE A 83 -2.69 9.73 -8.40
C ILE A 83 -1.18 9.81 -8.59
N SER A 84 -0.71 10.90 -9.15
CA SER A 84 0.72 11.21 -9.26
C SER A 84 1.33 11.56 -7.89
N ARG A 85 2.66 11.52 -7.83
CA ARG A 85 3.41 11.99 -6.67
C ARG A 85 3.17 13.49 -6.42
N GLU A 86 3.05 14.27 -7.48
CA GLU A 86 2.84 15.73 -7.42
C GLU A 86 1.47 16.05 -6.83
N GLU A 87 0.41 15.39 -7.30
CA GLU A 87 -0.94 15.50 -6.71
C GLU A 87 -0.93 15.11 -5.23
N TYR A 88 -0.22 14.03 -4.87
CA TYR A 88 -0.08 13.63 -3.47
C TYR A 88 0.60 14.72 -2.63
N GLN A 89 1.64 15.40 -3.15
CA GLN A 89 2.27 16.51 -2.42
C GLN A 89 1.34 17.71 -2.30
N GLN A 90 0.66 18.11 -3.37
CA GLN A 90 -0.28 19.22 -3.32
C GLN A 90 -1.41 18.98 -2.31
N ILE A 91 -1.97 17.77 -2.30
CA ILE A 91 -2.98 17.36 -1.31
C ILE A 91 -2.40 17.44 0.10
N LYS A 92 -1.19 16.91 0.30
CA LYS A 92 -0.50 16.95 1.59
C LYS A 92 -0.21 18.38 2.06
N GLU A 93 0.26 19.26 1.18
CA GLU A 93 0.57 20.67 1.48
C GLU A 93 -0.69 21.46 1.81
N ARG A 94 -1.77 21.31 1.03
CA ARG A 94 -3.06 21.97 1.32
C ARG A 94 -3.61 21.56 2.69
N VAL A 95 -3.42 20.30 3.08
CA VAL A 95 -3.84 19.78 4.39
C VAL A 95 -2.91 20.27 5.51
N GLU A 96 -1.60 20.23 5.32
CA GLU A 96 -0.62 20.70 6.32
C GLU A 96 -0.68 22.22 6.53
N ALA A 97 -1.06 23.00 5.52
CA ALA A 97 -1.22 24.46 5.62
C ALA A 97 -2.55 24.92 6.24
N ALA A 98 -3.55 24.04 6.33
CA ALA A 98 -4.86 24.33 6.93
C ALA A 98 -4.94 23.99 8.44
N LEU A 99 -3.85 23.46 9.01
CA LEU A 99 -3.66 23.13 10.43
C LEU A 99 -2.81 24.20 11.11
#